data_AF-A0A1V5NUZ5-F1
#
_entry.id   AF-A0A1V5NUZ5-F1
#
_cell.length_a   1.000
_cell.length_b   1.000
_cell.length_c   1.000
_cell.angle_alpha   90.00
_cell.angle_beta   90.00
_cell.angle_gamma   90.00
#
_symmetry.space_group_name_H-M   'P 1'
#
loop_
_entity.id
_entity.type
_entity.pdbx_description
1 polymer ?
#
loop_
_entity_poly.entity_id
_entity_poly.type
_entity_poly.pdbx_seq_one_letter_code
_entity_poly.pdbx_strand_id
1 'polypeptide(L)'
;MPGNNKTISIRQRMIDRILAEENLLQNLSRHYGADVKTVKAWITDLYNDEMLRSIIVGLDRLEKAEKEMEKNKEMPSPFHHKKRPF
;
A
#
# COMPACT_ATOMS: atom_id res chain seq x y z
N MET A 1 -20.22 19.85 23.05
CA MET A 1 -19.77 19.93 21.64
C MET A 1 -19.12 18.61 21.23
N PRO A 2 -19.75 17.75 20.41
CA PRO A 2 -19.16 16.51 19.94
C PRO A 2 -18.56 16.72 18.54
N GLY A 3 -17.45 17.45 18.45
CA GLY A 3 -16.88 17.88 17.15
C GLY A 3 -15.64 17.11 16.68
N ASN A 4 -14.76 16.68 17.59
CA ASN A 4 -13.40 16.28 17.20
C ASN A 4 -13.11 14.77 17.22
N ASN A 5 -13.97 13.95 17.85
CA ASN A 5 -13.65 12.53 18.04
C ASN A 5 -13.68 11.71 16.74
N LYS A 6 -14.54 12.08 15.77
CA LYS A 6 -14.65 11.37 14.49
C LYS A 6 -13.42 11.59 13.60
N THR A 7 -12.90 12.82 13.56
CA THR A 7 -11.72 13.17 12.74
C THR A 7 -10.46 12.51 13.27
N ILE A 8 -10.25 12.53 14.60
CA ILE A 8 -9.14 11.84 15.26
C ILE A 8 -9.21 10.33 14.98
N SER A 9 -10.42 9.75 14.99
CA SER A 9 -10.62 8.33 14.67
C SER A 9 -10.28 7.97 13.22
N ILE A 10 -10.48 8.87 12.26
CA ILE A 10 -10.16 8.60 10.85
C ILE A 10 -8.66 8.69 10.61
N ARG A 11 -8.01 9.72 11.15
CA ARG A 11 -6.55 9.89 11.04
C ARG A 11 -5.81 8.69 11.62
N GLN A 12 -6.21 8.23 12.82
CA GLN A 12 -5.58 7.07 13.45
C GLN A 12 -5.71 5.80 12.59
N ARG A 13 -6.90 5.53 12.03
CA ARG A 13 -7.09 4.38 11.12
C ARG A 13 -6.20 4.43 9.88
N MET A 14 -5.97 5.62 9.32
CA MET A 14 -5.08 5.78 8.19
C MET A 14 -3.62 5.51 8.59
N ILE A 15 -3.19 6.03 9.73
CA ILE A 15 -1.85 5.73 10.28
C ILE A 15 -1.71 4.22 10.52
N ASP A 16 -2.66 3.60 11.21
CA ASP A 16 -2.62 2.16 11.53
C ASP A 16 -2.50 1.31 10.26
N ARG A 17 -3.28 1.65 9.20
CA ARG A 17 -3.21 0.96 7.91
C ARG A 17 -1.85 1.14 7.24
N ILE A 18 -1.27 2.33 7.26
CA ILE A 18 0.07 2.58 6.70
C ILE A 18 1.14 1.83 7.49
N LEU A 19 1.03 1.80 8.83
CA LEU A 19 1.99 1.14 9.71
C LEU A 19 1.96 -0.38 9.62
N ALA A 20 0.84 -0.97 9.17
CA ALA A 20 0.71 -2.39 8.89
C ALA A 20 1.46 -2.83 7.61
N GLU A 21 1.76 -1.89 6.70
CA GLU A 21 2.44 -2.18 5.43
C GLU A 21 3.97 -2.19 5.60
N GLU A 22 4.52 -3.31 6.04
CA GLU A 22 5.96 -3.44 6.32
C GLU A 22 6.84 -3.17 5.10
N ASN A 23 6.41 -3.62 3.91
CA ASN A 23 7.16 -3.40 2.67
C ASN A 23 7.23 -1.92 2.30
N LEU A 24 6.14 -1.18 2.51
CA LEU A 24 6.13 0.27 2.31
C LEU A 24 7.12 0.95 3.25
N LEU A 25 7.08 0.61 4.54
CA LEU A 25 7.96 1.20 5.55
C LEU A 25 9.43 0.91 5.27
N GLN A 26 9.77 -0.30 4.82
CA GLN A 26 11.13 -0.66 4.41
C GLN A 26 11.58 0.11 3.17
N ASN A 27 10.71 0.27 2.19
CA ASN A 27 11.01 1.06 1.00
C ASN A 27 11.23 2.54 1.32
N LEU A 28 10.39 3.12 2.18
CA LEU A 28 10.56 4.50 2.65
C LEU A 28 11.85 4.66 3.46
N SER A 29 12.16 3.71 4.36
CA SER A 29 13.41 3.67 5.10
C SER A 29 14.63 3.71 4.18
N ARG A 30 14.65 2.86 3.14
CA ARG A 30 15.72 2.84 2.13
C ARG A 30 15.78 4.12 1.31
N HIS A 31 14.63 4.66 0.93
CA HIS A 31 14.56 5.87 0.11
C HIS A 31 15.06 7.11 0.87
N TYR A 32 14.69 7.24 2.15
CA TYR A 32 15.10 8.36 2.99
C TYR A 32 16.45 8.15 3.69
N GLY A 33 17.01 6.94 3.63
CA GLY A 33 18.25 6.61 4.34
C GLY A 33 18.10 6.66 5.87
N ALA A 34 16.90 6.38 6.39
CA ALA A 34 16.56 6.49 7.80
C ALA A 34 15.94 5.20 8.33
N ASP A 35 16.13 4.90 9.61
CA ASP A 35 15.57 3.69 10.21
C ASP A 35 14.05 3.63 10.11
N VAL A 36 13.50 2.41 10.01
CA VAL A 36 12.04 2.20 10.00
C VAL A 36 11.35 2.84 11.20
N LYS A 37 11.97 2.81 12.39
CA LYS A 37 11.41 3.47 13.59
C LYS A 37 11.25 4.98 13.39
N THR A 38 12.23 5.62 12.77
CA THR A 38 12.22 7.06 12.45
C THR A 38 11.13 7.37 11.43
N VAL A 39 10.99 6.54 10.40
CA VAL A 39 9.91 6.67 9.41
C VAL A 39 8.52 6.53 10.06
N LYS A 40 8.34 5.56 10.97
CA LYS A 40 7.08 5.39 11.73
C LYS A 40 6.76 6.63 12.58
N ALA A 41 7.76 7.24 13.20
CA ALA A 41 7.58 8.47 13.97
C ALA A 41 7.15 9.63 13.05
N TRP A 42 7.79 9.81 11.89
CA TRP A 42 7.40 10.86 10.94
C TRP A 42 5.97 10.70 10.42
N ILE A 43 5.53 9.48 10.13
CA ILE A 43 4.17 9.21 9.67
C ILE A 43 3.14 9.56 10.76
N THR A 44 3.47 9.29 12.03
CA THR A 44 2.57 9.59 13.15
C THR A 44 2.52 11.09 13.44
N ASP A 45 3.69 11.72 13.52
CA ASP A 45 3.85 13.04 14.14
C ASP A 45 3.90 14.18 13.12
N LEU A 46 4.42 13.94 11.91
CA LEU A 46 4.71 15.00 10.93
C LEU A 46 3.78 14.97 9.71
N TYR A 47 3.27 13.80 9.33
CA TYR A 47 2.48 13.69 8.10
C TYR A 47 1.08 14.27 8.31
N ASN A 48 0.67 15.18 7.44
CA ASN A 48 -0.70 15.72 7.47
C ASN A 48 -1.70 14.73 6.84
N ASP A 49 -2.99 14.99 7.02
CA ASP A 49 -4.05 14.09 6.54
C ASP A 49 -4.04 13.89 5.02
N GLU A 50 -3.60 14.88 4.25
CA GLU A 50 -3.52 14.79 2.79
C GLU A 50 -2.42 13.81 2.35
N MET A 51 -1.24 13.90 2.95
CA MET A 51 -0.13 12.97 2.72
C MET A 51 -0.54 11.54 3.09
N LEU A 52 -1.16 11.36 4.25
CA LEU A 52 -1.65 10.05 4.68
C LEU A 52 -2.70 9.50 3.70
N ARG A 53 -3.65 10.33 3.22
CA ARG A 53 -4.64 9.90 2.22
C ARG A 53 -4.00 9.49 0.91
N SER A 54 -2.99 10.25 0.45
CA SER A 54 -2.27 9.94 -0.79
C SER A 54 -1.61 8.57 -0.73
N ILE A 55 -0.98 8.24 0.41
CA ILE A 55 -0.36 6.92 0.63
C ILE A 55 -1.42 5.81 0.60
N ILE A 56 -2.54 6.00 1.30
CA ILE A 56 -3.64 5.02 1.33
C ILE A 56 -4.17 4.75 -0.08
N VAL A 57 -4.40 5.80 -0.89
CA VAL A 57 -4.85 5.65 -2.27
C VAL A 57 -3.81 4.92 -3.12
N GLY A 58 -2.52 5.17 -2.88
CA GLY A 58 -1.43 4.44 -3.54
C GLY A 58 -1.47 2.94 -3.21
N LEU A 59 -1.65 2.60 -1.93
CA LEU A 59 -1.76 1.21 -1.47
C LEU A 59 -2.97 0.50 -2.11
N ASP A 60 -4.14 1.15 -2.13
CA ASP A 60 -5.36 0.59 -2.75
C ASP A 60 -5.15 0.27 -4.24
N ARG A 61 -4.41 1.12 -4.96
CA ARG A 61 -4.08 0.91 -6.37
C ARG A 61 -3.12 -0.26 -6.58
N LEU A 62 -2.12 -0.40 -5.71
CA LEU A 62 -1.17 -1.51 -5.76
C LEU A 62 -1.87 -2.84 -5.50
N GLU A 63 -2.70 -2.91 -4.44
CA GLU A 63 -3.48 -4.10 -4.11
C GLU A 63 -4.41 -4.51 -5.27
N LYS A 64 -5.04 -3.53 -5.92
CA LYS A 64 -5.89 -3.78 -7.09
C LYS A 64 -5.07 -4.33 -8.26
N ALA A 65 -3.92 -3.75 -8.55
CA ALA A 65 -3.05 -4.19 -9.64
C ALA A 65 -2.53 -5.61 -9.39
N GLU A 66 -2.17 -5.94 -8.14
CA GLU A 66 -1.72 -7.29 -7.75
C GLU A 66 -2.84 -8.32 -7.97
N LYS A 67 -4.07 -8.04 -7.53
CA LYS A 67 -5.23 -8.90 -7.78
C LYS A 67 -5.52 -9.10 -9.27
N GLU A 68 -5.40 -8.06 -10.07
CA GLU A 68 -5.58 -8.16 -11.52
C GLU A 68 -4.48 -9.00 -12.18
N MET A 69 -3.22 -8.89 -11.72
CA MET A 69 -2.12 -9.74 -12.20
C MET A 69 -2.29 -11.21 -11.80
N GLU A 70 -2.74 -11.47 -10.58
CA GLU A 70 -3.02 -12.83 -10.10
C GLU A 70 -4.13 -13.49 -10.94
N LYS A 71 -5.24 -12.79 -11.17
CA LYS A 71 -6.34 -13.24 -12.04
C LYS A 71 -5.89 -13.54 -13.47
N ASN A 72 -4.94 -12.76 -14.00
CA ASN A 72 -4.40 -12.97 -15.36
C ASN A 72 -3.40 -14.13 -15.43
N LYS A 73 -2.71 -14.48 -14.34
CA LYS A 73 -1.86 -15.68 -14.26
C LYS A 73 -2.67 -16.97 -14.22
N GLU A 74 -3.88 -16.92 -13.65
CA GLU A 74 -4.80 -18.06 -13.59
C GLU A 74 -5.55 -18.33 -14.90
N MET A 75 -5.53 -17.42 -15.87
CA MET A 75 -6.05 -17.72 -17.20
C MET A 75 -5.12 -18.73 -17.90
N PRO A 76 -5.57 -19.97 -18.19
CA PRO A 76 -4.79 -20.88 -19.00
C PRO A 76 -4.56 -20.22 -20.36
N SER A 77 -3.30 -20.02 -20.72
CA SER A 77 -2.93 -19.53 -22.04
C SER A 77 -3.62 -20.37 -23.12
N PRO A 78 -4.39 -19.79 -24.06
CA PRO A 78 -5.04 -20.53 -25.13
C PRO A 78 -4.02 -21.09 -26.14
N PHE A 79 -2.73 -20.78 -25.97
CA PHE A 79 -1.65 -21.24 -26.83
C PHE A 79 -0.97 -22.49 -26.27
N HIS A 80 -1.74 -23.55 -26.03
CA HIS A 80 -1.15 -24.89 -25.96
C HIS A 80 -0.78 -25.36 -27.37
N HIS A 81 0.53 -25.31 -27.63
CA HIS A 81 1.30 -25.98 -28.68
C HIS A 81 0.54 -26.94 -29.62
N LYS A 82 0.25 -26.47 -30.85
CA LYS A 82 0.16 -27.38 -32.00
C LYS A 82 1.58 -27.84 -32.34
N LYS A 83 2.02 -28.96 -31.77
CA LYS A 83 3.18 -29.72 -32.29
C LYS A 83 2.84 -30.09 -33.74
N ARG A 84 3.56 -29.52 -34.71
CA ARG A 84 3.51 -29.97 -36.10
C ARG A 84 4.30 -31.29 -36.19
N PRO A 85 3.72 -32.39 -36.69
CA PRO A 85 4.52 -33.54 -37.08
C PRO A 85 5.30 -33.22 -38.36
N PHE A 86 6.53 -33.75 -38.43
CA PHE A 86 7.44 -33.67 -39.57
C PHE A 86 6.90 -34.44 -40.79
#